data_AF-A0AAU0HAB1-F1
#
_entry.id   AF-A0AAU0HAB1-F1
#
_cell.length_a   1.000
_cell.length_b   1.000
_cell.length_c   1.000
_cell.angle_alpha   90.00
_cell.angle_beta   90.00
_cell.angle_gamma   90.00
#
_symmetry.space_group_name_H-M   'P 1'
#
loop_
_entity.id
_entity.type
_entity.pdbx_description
1 polymer ?
#
loop_
_entity_poly.entity_id
_entity_poly.type
_entity_poly.pdbx_seq_one_letter_code
_entity_poly.pdbx_strand_id
1 'polypeptide(L)'
;MPVNVICMKWGTRYPAFYVNRLYAGVCRHLSRPFRFVCFTDDRTGLDPRIEALPLPDMTLPDSYRWTPWRKISVWQYPLAGLEGDCLFLDVDLVITGSLDEMFDHEPGKYCVIENWTQPGEGIGNTSVFRFRAGAYPQVYDGFVENPVRILSQHRIEQQYISTVIKDQTFWPRDWCLSFKHSIVPSFPLNWMKSPEPPPSAKVVVFTGRPDIDEALRGDWPAAWHKRYYKHARPARWIAQHWTHDEEGQLAPIPDPTDKPPISCFIRTKNEERLIGETVRAALQVAREVVIVDSGSTDSTVKIATKAGARVHNVEWRGTGKQKRAAEDLCKYPFRLDLDGDEVMTPALAESIRQVFATGEPTGQVFALKLVTAPPIGKPWYGLDTDYRNKLYDGRRWSMPDSEAWDQLDLPKDIHPKKLKGELIHYSFTDIGFLLRKQERNMTQRAKSAPLKPKWLLRLRIVFGLPLYFLKRYLLKGLFLKGAYGFSFCLTIAIGRWLKDVKMYERHYFGSTED
;
A
#
# COMPACT_ATOMS: atom_id res chain seq x y z
N MET A 1 -19.95 2.70 -11.42
CA MET A 1 -20.55 3.85 -10.70
C MET A 1 -19.61 4.21 -9.55
N PRO A 2 -19.45 5.48 -9.20
CA PRO A 2 -18.63 5.87 -8.06
C PRO A 2 -19.21 5.28 -6.76
N VAL A 3 -18.34 4.94 -5.81
CA VAL A 3 -18.76 4.56 -4.45
C VAL A 3 -18.94 5.81 -3.58
N ASN A 4 -19.64 5.71 -2.46
CA ASN A 4 -19.81 6.84 -1.55
C ASN A 4 -18.99 6.65 -0.29
N VAL A 5 -18.30 7.70 0.13
CA VAL A 5 -17.70 7.82 1.46
C VAL A 5 -18.37 8.97 2.18
N ILE A 6 -18.82 8.73 3.40
CA ILE A 6 -19.66 9.66 4.17
C ILE A 6 -19.03 9.89 5.53
N CYS A 7 -19.03 11.13 5.99
CA CYS A 7 -18.72 11.46 7.38
C CYS A 7 -19.69 12.51 7.92
N MET A 8 -19.70 12.69 9.25
CA MET A 8 -20.49 13.71 9.91
C MET A 8 -19.60 14.58 10.81
N LYS A 9 -19.72 15.90 10.68
CA LYS A 9 -19.09 16.89 11.57
C LYS A 9 -20.18 17.78 12.14
N TRP A 10 -20.26 17.89 13.46
CA TRP A 10 -21.17 18.84 14.10
C TRP A 10 -20.53 19.53 15.30
N GLY A 11 -21.00 20.74 15.59
CA GLY A 11 -20.47 21.56 16.68
C GLY A 11 -19.00 21.92 16.50
N THR A 12 -18.34 22.22 17.61
CA THR A 12 -16.97 22.80 17.63
C THR A 12 -15.88 21.84 18.12
N ARG A 13 -16.23 20.59 18.47
CA ARG A 13 -15.27 19.61 19.00
C ARG A 13 -14.15 19.30 17.99
N TYR A 14 -14.52 19.12 16.73
CA TYR A 14 -13.59 18.79 15.65
C TYR A 14 -13.58 19.92 14.61
N PRO A 15 -12.48 20.67 14.49
CA PRO A 15 -12.33 21.69 13.46
C PRO A 15 -12.37 21.09 12.05
N ALA A 16 -12.62 21.93 11.04
CA ALA A 16 -12.73 21.52 9.64
C ALA A 16 -11.52 20.69 9.13
N PHE A 17 -10.32 20.94 9.65
CA PHE A 17 -9.13 20.21 9.24
C PHE A 17 -9.20 18.69 9.54
N TYR A 18 -10.00 18.23 10.51
CA TYR A 18 -10.19 16.78 10.73
C TYR A 18 -10.87 16.13 9.52
N VAL A 19 -11.90 16.79 8.99
CA VAL A 19 -12.63 16.33 7.80
C VAL A 19 -11.73 16.41 6.57
N ASN A 20 -10.96 17.49 6.40
CA ASN A 20 -10.03 17.63 5.28
C ASN A 20 -8.93 16.55 5.31
N ARG A 21 -8.42 16.21 6.50
CA ARG A 21 -7.43 15.13 6.67
C ARG A 21 -8.02 13.76 6.41
N LEU A 22 -9.27 13.54 6.84
CA LEU A 22 -10.01 12.32 6.52
C LEU A 22 -10.19 12.17 5.01
N TYR A 23 -10.66 13.22 4.33
CA TYR A 23 -10.80 13.26 2.87
C TYR A 23 -9.47 13.00 2.16
N ALA A 24 -8.37 13.63 2.60
CA ALA A 24 -7.04 13.38 2.06
C ALA A 24 -6.58 11.93 2.28
N GLY A 25 -6.93 11.33 3.43
CA GLY A 25 -6.71 9.91 3.70
C GLY A 25 -7.46 9.01 2.73
N VAL A 26 -8.72 9.33 2.43
CA VAL A 26 -9.51 8.60 1.42
C VAL A 26 -8.86 8.72 0.04
N CYS A 27 -8.47 9.93 -0.38
CA CYS A 27 -7.79 10.14 -1.67
C CYS A 27 -6.51 9.29 -1.81
N ARG A 28 -5.75 9.13 -0.72
CA ARG A 28 -4.52 8.31 -0.71
C ARG A 28 -4.79 6.81 -0.76
N HIS A 29 -5.91 6.35 -0.21
CA HIS A 29 -6.13 4.94 0.11
C HIS A 29 -7.34 4.30 -0.59
N LEU A 30 -8.11 5.04 -1.37
CA LEU A 30 -9.20 4.53 -2.18
C LEU A 30 -8.90 4.75 -3.66
N SER A 31 -8.70 3.67 -4.42
CA SER A 31 -8.38 3.76 -5.85
C SER A 31 -9.60 3.91 -6.76
N ARG A 32 -10.80 3.61 -6.25
CA ARG A 32 -12.07 3.74 -6.96
C ARG A 32 -12.44 5.21 -7.16
N PRO A 33 -13.16 5.57 -8.24
CA PRO A 33 -13.91 6.82 -8.28
C PRO A 33 -14.91 6.88 -7.10
N PHE A 34 -14.95 7.99 -6.37
CA PHE A 34 -15.82 8.13 -5.21
C PHE A 34 -16.43 9.53 -5.09
N ARG A 35 -17.58 9.60 -4.41
CA ARG A 35 -18.13 10.84 -3.83
C ARG A 35 -17.75 10.88 -2.36
N PHE A 36 -17.34 12.05 -1.86
CA PHE A 36 -17.09 12.25 -0.43
C PHE A 36 -18.07 13.29 0.11
N VAL A 37 -19.01 12.84 0.94
CA VAL A 37 -20.08 13.66 1.50
C VAL A 37 -19.82 13.91 2.98
N CYS A 38 -19.74 15.18 3.37
CA CYS A 38 -19.69 15.57 4.77
C CYS A 38 -21.02 16.22 5.17
N PHE A 39 -21.77 15.56 6.04
CA PHE A 39 -22.93 16.18 6.67
C PHE A 39 -22.48 17.06 7.84
N THR A 40 -22.78 18.36 7.76
CA THR A 40 -22.32 19.31 8.77
C THR A 40 -23.24 20.50 8.98
N ASP A 41 -23.19 21.07 10.19
CA ASP A 41 -23.79 22.35 10.57
C ASP A 41 -22.92 23.55 10.20
N ASP A 42 -21.62 23.35 9.96
CA ASP A 42 -20.67 24.39 9.61
C ASP A 42 -19.70 23.92 8.52
N ARG A 43 -19.82 24.56 7.35
CA ARG A 43 -19.05 24.27 6.13
C ARG A 43 -17.73 25.03 6.06
N THR A 44 -17.48 25.94 7.00
CA THR A 44 -16.34 26.85 6.94
C THR A 44 -15.03 26.07 7.02
N GLY A 45 -14.11 26.34 6.08
CA GLY A 45 -12.79 25.72 6.05
C GLY A 45 -12.74 24.28 5.54
N LEU A 46 -13.87 23.71 5.09
CA LEU A 46 -13.86 22.42 4.38
C LEU A 46 -13.27 22.59 2.98
N ASP A 47 -12.55 21.56 2.51
CA ASP A 47 -12.03 21.53 1.14
C ASP A 47 -13.18 21.62 0.11
N PRO A 48 -13.06 22.41 -0.96
CA PRO A 48 -14.14 22.62 -1.92
C PRO A 48 -14.54 21.37 -2.71
N ARG A 49 -13.73 20.31 -2.73
CA ARG A 49 -14.09 19.01 -3.34
C ARG A 49 -14.93 18.14 -2.43
N ILE A 50 -15.07 18.51 -1.15
CA ILE A 50 -15.93 17.82 -0.19
C ILE A 50 -17.36 18.30 -0.41
N GLU A 51 -18.27 17.37 -0.67
CA GLU A 51 -19.69 17.68 -0.79
C GLU A 51 -20.27 17.96 0.60
N ALA A 52 -20.24 19.24 1.01
CA ALA A 52 -20.69 19.68 2.32
C ALA A 52 -22.20 19.91 2.34
N LEU A 53 -22.93 18.95 2.92
CA LEU A 53 -24.39 18.95 3.00
C LEU A 53 -24.87 19.29 4.42
N PRO A 54 -26.07 19.85 4.59
CA PRO A 54 -26.61 20.09 5.95
C PRO A 54 -26.78 18.75 6.67
N LEU A 55 -26.67 18.75 8.00
CA LEU A 55 -26.99 17.57 8.82
C LEU A 55 -28.39 17.04 8.44
N PRO A 56 -28.57 15.72 8.24
CA PRO A 56 -29.88 15.17 7.92
C PRO A 56 -30.87 15.47 9.04
N ASP A 57 -32.11 15.77 8.66
CA ASP A 57 -33.12 16.17 9.62
C ASP A 57 -33.45 15.01 10.55
N MET A 58 -33.47 15.28 11.86
CA MET A 58 -33.83 14.30 12.88
C MET A 58 -34.06 15.01 14.22
N THR A 59 -35.26 14.80 14.77
CA THR A 59 -35.62 15.34 16.07
C THR A 59 -35.02 14.47 17.18
N LEU A 60 -34.05 15.03 17.90
CA LEU A 60 -33.50 14.45 19.13
C LEU A 60 -33.87 15.31 20.33
N PRO A 61 -34.13 14.72 21.51
CA PRO A 61 -34.23 15.50 22.74
C PRO A 61 -32.94 16.32 22.95
N ASP A 62 -33.06 17.50 23.56
CA ASP A 62 -31.95 18.45 23.66
C ASP A 62 -30.68 17.86 24.31
N SER A 63 -30.84 16.96 25.28
CA SER A 63 -29.72 16.25 25.94
C SER A 63 -28.95 15.32 25.01
N TYR A 64 -29.56 14.86 23.91
CA TYR A 64 -28.95 13.98 22.91
C TYR A 64 -28.51 14.70 21.64
N ARG A 65 -28.84 16.00 21.50
CA ARG A 65 -28.57 16.79 20.28
C ARG A 65 -27.12 16.71 19.81
N TRP A 66 -26.17 16.68 20.73
CA TRP A 66 -24.73 16.69 20.42
C TRP A 66 -24.05 15.32 20.56
N THR A 67 -24.86 14.26 20.67
CA THR A 67 -24.37 12.89 20.90
C THR A 67 -24.32 12.07 19.61
N PRO A 68 -23.60 10.92 19.62
CA PRO A 68 -23.53 10.03 18.46
C PRO A 68 -24.88 9.47 17.98
N TRP A 69 -25.95 9.55 18.77
CA TRP A 69 -27.31 9.20 18.35
C TRP A 69 -27.74 9.88 17.05
N ARG A 70 -27.17 11.04 16.73
CA ARG A 70 -27.38 11.74 15.46
C ARG A 70 -27.06 10.88 14.22
N LYS A 71 -26.18 9.89 14.34
CA LYS A 71 -25.81 8.98 13.25
C LYS A 71 -26.99 8.16 12.73
N ILE A 72 -28.04 7.92 13.52
CA ILE A 72 -29.24 7.19 13.06
C ILE A 72 -29.84 7.83 11.81
N SER A 73 -29.71 9.15 11.70
CA SER A 73 -30.20 9.93 10.56
C SER A 73 -29.61 9.51 9.19
N VAL A 74 -28.50 8.78 9.14
CA VAL A 74 -27.90 8.30 7.87
C VAL A 74 -28.64 7.10 7.26
N TRP A 75 -29.57 6.47 7.98
CA TRP A 75 -30.44 5.42 7.45
C TRP A 75 -31.74 5.95 6.85
N GLN A 76 -31.91 7.27 6.75
CA GLN A 76 -33.00 7.88 6.00
C GLN A 76 -32.95 7.49 4.51
N TYR A 77 -34.11 7.37 3.88
CA TYR A 77 -34.21 7.22 2.43
C TYR A 77 -35.40 8.00 1.86
N PRO A 78 -35.18 8.88 0.86
CA PRO A 78 -33.90 9.22 0.23
C PRO A 78 -32.98 10.03 1.17
N LEU A 79 -31.66 9.85 1.03
CA LEU A 79 -30.64 10.63 1.76
C LEU A 79 -29.67 11.26 0.76
N ALA A 80 -29.74 12.58 0.57
CA ALA A 80 -28.78 13.34 -0.25
C ALA A 80 -28.52 12.78 -1.67
N GLY A 81 -29.50 12.11 -2.28
CA GLY A 81 -29.33 11.44 -3.58
C GLY A 81 -28.22 10.38 -3.58
N LEU A 82 -27.90 9.81 -2.42
CA LEU A 82 -26.97 8.69 -2.30
C LEU A 82 -27.62 7.42 -2.83
N GLU A 83 -26.87 6.74 -3.70
CA GLU A 83 -27.24 5.44 -4.27
C GLU A 83 -26.05 4.48 -4.17
N GLY A 84 -26.33 3.17 -4.09
CA GLY A 84 -25.27 2.16 -4.02
C GLY A 84 -24.60 2.07 -2.65
N ASP A 85 -23.36 1.60 -2.60
CA ASP A 85 -22.66 1.35 -1.34
C ASP A 85 -22.09 2.64 -0.74
N CYS A 86 -22.27 2.78 0.57
CA CYS A 86 -21.88 3.92 1.38
C CYS A 86 -20.97 3.43 2.51
N LEU A 87 -19.72 3.90 2.54
CA LEU A 87 -18.78 3.70 3.64
C LEU A 87 -18.81 4.92 4.56
N PHE A 88 -19.30 4.75 5.77
CA PHE A 88 -19.28 5.76 6.80
C PHE A 88 -17.95 5.74 7.56
N LEU A 89 -17.37 6.92 7.79
CA LEU A 89 -16.16 7.14 8.54
C LEU A 89 -16.39 8.25 9.57
N ASP A 90 -16.13 7.97 10.86
CA ASP A 90 -16.04 9.03 11.86
C ASP A 90 -14.87 9.99 11.56
N VAL A 91 -14.94 11.21 12.11
CA VAL A 91 -13.89 12.22 11.92
C VAL A 91 -12.65 11.98 12.78
N ASP A 92 -12.75 11.16 13.83
CA ASP A 92 -11.69 10.86 14.79
C ASP A 92 -10.95 9.55 14.46
N LEU A 93 -10.59 9.36 13.19
CA LEU A 93 -9.81 8.22 12.73
C LEU A 93 -8.68 8.60 11.76
N VAL A 94 -7.72 7.68 11.60
CA VAL A 94 -6.62 7.77 10.65
C VAL A 94 -6.66 6.56 9.73
N ILE A 95 -6.66 6.80 8.41
CA ILE A 95 -6.59 5.76 7.39
C ILE A 95 -5.11 5.43 7.14
N THR A 96 -4.74 4.16 7.33
CA THR A 96 -3.37 3.65 7.23
C THR A 96 -3.15 2.70 6.06
N GLY A 97 -4.23 2.13 5.51
CA GLY A 97 -4.17 1.12 4.45
C GLY A 97 -5.32 1.25 3.47
N SER A 98 -5.28 0.44 2.40
CA SER A 98 -6.27 0.46 1.32
C SER A 98 -7.71 0.28 1.83
N LEU A 99 -8.61 1.14 1.36
CA LEU A 99 -10.06 1.09 1.62
C LEU A 99 -10.82 0.27 0.57
N ASP A 100 -10.18 -0.10 -0.55
CA ASP A 100 -10.82 -0.85 -1.63
C ASP A 100 -11.45 -2.15 -1.14
N GLU A 101 -10.76 -2.87 -0.26
CA GLU A 101 -11.24 -4.14 0.25
C GLU A 101 -12.44 -3.99 1.19
N MET A 102 -12.69 -2.81 1.77
CA MET A 102 -13.91 -2.54 2.55
C MET A 102 -15.15 -2.50 1.66
N PHE A 103 -15.01 -2.15 0.37
CA PHE A 103 -16.10 -2.23 -0.59
C PHE A 103 -16.26 -3.65 -1.18
N ASP A 104 -15.21 -4.45 -1.21
CA ASP A 104 -15.27 -5.82 -1.76
C ASP A 104 -15.63 -6.89 -0.74
N HIS A 105 -15.47 -6.61 0.55
CA HIS A 105 -15.74 -7.57 1.62
C HIS A 105 -17.24 -7.79 1.78
N GLU A 106 -17.73 -9.03 1.64
CA GLU A 106 -19.13 -9.40 1.87
C GLU A 106 -20.14 -8.47 1.14
N PRO A 107 -20.10 -8.38 -0.20
CA PRO A 107 -20.85 -7.39 -0.96
C PRO A 107 -22.36 -7.38 -0.64
N GLY A 108 -22.94 -6.19 -0.54
CA GLY A 108 -24.37 -5.99 -0.25
C GLY A 108 -24.78 -6.15 1.22
N LYS A 109 -23.90 -6.68 2.08
CA LYS A 109 -24.17 -6.77 3.53
C LYS A 109 -23.82 -5.49 4.27
N TYR A 110 -24.51 -5.27 5.40
CA TYR A 110 -24.07 -4.31 6.40
C TYR A 110 -22.80 -4.83 7.10
N CYS A 111 -21.73 -4.04 7.00
CA CYS A 111 -20.45 -4.38 7.60
C CYS A 111 -20.06 -3.33 8.64
N VAL A 112 -19.60 -3.75 9.81
CA VAL A 112 -19.30 -2.86 10.95
C VAL A 112 -18.11 -3.39 11.75
N ILE A 113 -17.47 -2.55 12.54
CA ILE A 113 -16.39 -2.98 13.44
C ILE A 113 -16.98 -3.87 14.54
N GLU A 114 -16.35 -4.98 14.91
CA GLU A 114 -16.69 -5.69 16.15
C GLU A 114 -16.21 -4.87 17.36
N ASN A 115 -17.10 -4.58 18.32
CA ASN A 115 -16.77 -3.69 19.43
C ASN A 115 -15.58 -4.21 20.27
N TRP A 116 -14.53 -3.40 20.41
CA TRP A 116 -13.29 -3.77 21.10
C TRP A 116 -13.46 -4.00 22.60
N THR A 117 -14.45 -3.39 23.25
CA THR A 117 -14.67 -3.55 24.70
C THR A 117 -15.60 -4.70 25.06
N GLN A 118 -16.37 -5.20 24.09
CA GLN A 118 -17.40 -6.24 24.26
C GLN A 118 -17.30 -7.28 23.12
N PRO A 119 -16.12 -7.90 22.91
CA PRO A 119 -15.92 -8.85 21.82
C PRO A 119 -16.84 -10.07 22.00
N GLY A 120 -17.44 -10.55 20.92
CA GLY A 120 -18.36 -11.70 20.93
C GLY A 120 -19.80 -11.40 21.38
N GLU A 121 -20.12 -10.19 21.86
CA GLU A 121 -21.49 -9.83 22.26
C GLU A 121 -22.40 -9.46 21.07
N GLY A 122 -21.89 -9.53 19.84
CA GLY A 122 -22.65 -9.17 18.65
C GLY A 122 -22.95 -7.67 18.56
N ILE A 123 -22.15 -6.82 19.20
CA ILE A 123 -22.30 -5.36 19.16
C ILE A 123 -21.29 -4.77 18.17
N GLY A 124 -21.80 -4.01 17.20
CA GLY A 124 -20.98 -3.27 16.24
C GLY A 124 -20.49 -1.94 16.82
N ASN A 125 -19.32 -1.47 16.39
CA ASN A 125 -18.86 -0.10 16.61
C ASN A 125 -19.01 0.72 15.31
N THR A 126 -19.75 1.82 15.39
CA THR A 126 -20.17 2.66 14.25
C THR A 126 -19.16 3.75 13.88
N SER A 127 -17.87 3.55 14.19
CA SER A 127 -16.82 4.47 13.71
C SER A 127 -16.46 4.21 12.25
N VAL A 128 -16.59 2.95 11.81
CA VAL A 128 -16.45 2.55 10.41
C VAL A 128 -17.50 1.50 10.09
N PHE A 129 -18.42 1.82 9.20
CA PHE A 129 -19.42 0.86 8.73
C PHE A 129 -19.78 1.09 7.28
N ARG A 130 -20.21 0.03 6.60
CA ARG A 130 -20.67 0.08 5.22
C ARG A 130 -22.09 -0.44 5.14
N PHE A 131 -22.92 0.27 4.38
CA PHE A 131 -24.29 -0.11 4.07
C PHE A 131 -24.64 0.28 2.64
N ARG A 132 -25.72 -0.29 2.09
CA ARG A 132 -26.28 0.15 0.82
C ARG A 132 -27.30 1.26 1.08
N ALA A 133 -27.26 2.35 0.33
CA ALA A 133 -28.24 3.42 0.44
C ALA A 133 -29.67 2.87 0.26
N GLY A 134 -30.58 3.24 1.17
CA GLY A 134 -31.96 2.72 1.23
C GLY A 134 -32.11 1.37 1.92
N ALA A 135 -31.02 0.70 2.31
CA ALA A 135 -31.09 -0.50 3.13
C ALA A 135 -31.28 -0.16 4.61
N TYR A 136 -31.94 -1.05 5.34
CA TYR A 136 -32.21 -0.95 6.77
C TYR A 136 -33.01 0.30 7.22
N PRO A 137 -34.08 0.72 6.50
CA PRO A 137 -34.86 1.91 6.85
C PRO A 137 -35.45 1.83 8.27
N GLN A 138 -35.73 0.61 8.75
CA GLN A 138 -36.24 0.34 10.09
C GLN A 138 -35.34 0.88 11.23
N VAL A 139 -34.05 1.14 10.98
CA VAL A 139 -33.14 1.77 11.96
C VAL A 139 -33.56 3.21 12.21
N TYR A 140 -33.91 3.95 11.16
CA TYR A 140 -34.36 5.33 11.29
C TYR A 140 -35.85 5.39 11.66
N ASP A 141 -36.70 4.68 10.92
CA ASP A 141 -38.15 4.73 11.10
C ASP A 141 -38.56 4.27 12.50
N GLY A 142 -37.98 3.16 12.98
CA GLY A 142 -38.23 2.66 14.32
C GLY A 142 -37.76 3.63 15.41
N PHE A 143 -36.66 4.35 15.18
CA PHE A 143 -36.16 5.37 16.11
C PHE A 143 -37.10 6.57 16.19
N VAL A 144 -37.57 7.07 15.06
CA VAL A 144 -38.45 8.26 15.00
C VAL A 144 -39.84 7.97 15.54
N GLU A 145 -40.36 6.75 15.36
CA GLU A 145 -41.64 6.36 15.95
C GLU A 145 -41.63 6.35 17.49
N ASN A 146 -40.51 5.94 18.11
CA ASN A 146 -40.43 5.71 19.55
C ASN A 146 -39.10 6.16 20.19
N PRO A 147 -38.67 7.43 20.02
CA PRO A 147 -37.32 7.86 20.38
C PRO A 147 -37.07 7.77 21.89
N VAL A 148 -38.03 8.19 22.71
CA VAL A 148 -37.90 8.15 24.18
C VAL A 148 -37.73 6.71 24.68
N ARG A 149 -38.48 5.77 24.12
CA ARG A 149 -38.37 4.35 24.49
C ARG A 149 -37.01 3.79 24.12
N ILE A 150 -36.54 4.02 22.90
CA ILE A 150 -35.27 3.47 22.43
C ILE A 150 -34.10 4.05 23.23
N LEU A 151 -34.11 5.36 23.48
CA LEU A 151 -33.11 6.02 24.32
C LEU A 151 -33.10 5.50 25.77
N SER A 152 -34.24 5.04 26.29
CA SER A 152 -34.32 4.45 27.64
C SER A 152 -33.79 3.01 27.70
N GLN A 153 -33.87 2.27 26.59
CA GLN A 153 -33.49 0.86 26.50
C GLN A 153 -32.02 0.65 26.11
N HIS A 154 -31.45 1.62 25.38
CA HIS A 154 -30.11 1.52 24.83
C HIS A 154 -29.28 2.70 25.30
N ARG A 155 -28.09 2.42 25.85
CA ARG A 155 -27.21 3.46 26.37
C ARG A 155 -26.52 4.25 25.24
N ILE A 156 -26.17 3.54 24.17
CA ILE A 156 -25.48 4.08 22.99
C ILE A 156 -26.19 3.60 21.74
N GLU A 157 -26.12 4.40 20.68
CA GLU A 157 -26.80 4.16 19.40
C GLU A 157 -26.34 2.86 18.75
N GLN A 158 -25.09 2.46 18.97
CA GLN A 158 -24.50 1.25 18.40
C GLN A 158 -25.18 -0.04 18.91
N GLN A 159 -25.66 -0.01 20.16
CA GLN A 159 -26.43 -1.13 20.73
C GLN A 159 -27.77 -1.25 20.01
N TYR A 160 -28.47 -0.13 19.81
CA TYR A 160 -29.74 -0.10 19.09
C TYR A 160 -29.57 -0.56 17.63
N ILE A 161 -28.56 -0.07 16.91
CA ILE A 161 -28.30 -0.50 15.54
C ILE A 161 -28.04 -2.02 15.48
N SER A 162 -27.29 -2.56 16.44
CA SER A 162 -26.98 -4.00 16.50
C SER A 162 -28.21 -4.86 16.85
N THR A 163 -29.20 -4.33 17.60
CA THR A 163 -30.44 -5.07 17.86
C THR A 163 -31.38 -5.09 16.66
N VAL A 164 -31.33 -4.05 15.82
CA VAL A 164 -32.14 -3.90 14.62
C VAL A 164 -31.53 -4.65 13.41
N ILE A 165 -30.22 -4.54 13.19
CA ILE A 165 -29.50 -5.20 12.09
C ILE A 165 -28.84 -6.49 12.60
N LYS A 166 -29.64 -7.55 12.76
CA LYS A 166 -29.18 -8.83 13.32
C LYS A 166 -28.23 -9.60 12.40
N ASP A 167 -28.31 -9.37 11.10
CA ASP A 167 -27.50 -10.00 10.05
C ASP A 167 -26.20 -9.22 9.75
N GLN A 168 -25.79 -8.33 10.67
CA GLN A 168 -24.56 -7.56 10.52
C GLN A 168 -23.34 -8.46 10.40
N THR A 169 -22.41 -8.05 9.55
CA THR A 169 -21.13 -8.73 9.35
C THR A 169 -20.00 -7.89 9.93
N PHE A 170 -19.06 -8.52 10.62
CA PHE A 170 -17.93 -7.79 11.18
C PHE A 170 -16.77 -7.69 10.20
N TRP A 171 -16.12 -6.53 10.16
CA TRP A 171 -14.82 -6.41 9.48
C TRP A 171 -13.81 -7.40 10.06
N PRO A 172 -12.82 -7.86 9.25
CA PRO A 172 -11.66 -8.56 9.80
C PRO A 172 -11.02 -7.76 10.94
N ARG A 173 -10.73 -8.44 12.06
CA ARG A 173 -10.34 -7.80 13.32
C ARG A 173 -9.10 -6.90 13.21
N ASP A 174 -8.23 -7.17 12.25
CA ASP A 174 -6.99 -6.43 12.05
C ASP A 174 -7.15 -5.21 11.12
N TRP A 175 -8.31 -5.03 10.48
CA TRP A 175 -8.53 -3.89 9.57
C TRP A 175 -8.82 -2.59 10.33
N CYS A 176 -9.67 -2.66 11.35
CA CYS A 176 -10.12 -1.50 12.12
C CYS A 176 -9.68 -1.64 13.58
N LEU A 177 -8.66 -0.87 13.94
CA LEU A 177 -8.03 -0.95 15.26
C LEU A 177 -8.41 0.23 16.12
N SER A 178 -8.66 -0.01 17.40
CA SER A 178 -8.72 1.08 18.37
C SER A 178 -7.31 1.48 18.77
N PHE A 179 -7.00 2.78 18.74
CA PHE A 179 -5.73 3.28 19.25
C PHE A 179 -5.47 2.78 20.69
N LYS A 180 -6.49 2.89 21.56
CA LYS A 180 -6.39 2.56 22.98
C LYS A 180 -6.38 1.07 23.28
N HIS A 181 -7.27 0.33 22.61
CA HIS A 181 -7.53 -1.07 22.96
C HIS A 181 -6.69 -2.05 22.13
N SER A 182 -6.25 -1.64 20.94
CA SER A 182 -5.57 -2.54 20.00
C SER A 182 -4.09 -2.21 19.82
N ILE A 183 -3.68 -0.95 19.92
CA ILE A 183 -2.33 -0.52 19.53
C ILE A 183 -1.48 -0.06 20.72
N VAL A 184 -2.06 0.67 21.67
CA VAL A 184 -1.35 1.06 22.89
C VAL A 184 -1.00 -0.21 23.69
N PRO A 185 0.29 -0.45 23.97
CA PRO A 185 0.70 -1.60 24.77
C PRO A 185 0.06 -1.57 26.16
N SER A 186 -0.12 -2.72 26.80
CA SER A 186 -0.58 -2.73 28.19
C SER A 186 0.46 -2.11 29.13
N PHE A 187 0.01 -1.54 30.24
CA PHE A 187 0.93 -1.14 31.32
C PHE A 187 1.73 -2.36 31.82
N PRO A 188 3.05 -2.23 32.06
CA PRO A 188 3.88 -1.02 31.97
C PRO A 188 4.56 -0.81 30.60
N LEU A 189 4.34 -1.67 29.60
CA LEU A 189 5.00 -1.59 28.29
C LEU A 189 4.68 -0.30 27.52
N ASN A 190 3.54 0.34 27.78
CA ASN A 190 3.16 1.64 27.19
C ASN A 190 4.11 2.79 27.53
N TRP A 191 4.93 2.65 28.56
CA TRP A 191 5.99 3.61 28.89
C TRP A 191 7.25 3.41 28.04
N MET A 192 7.48 2.20 27.58
CA MET A 192 8.71 1.81 26.88
C MET A 192 8.53 1.73 25.37
N LYS A 193 7.37 1.25 24.90
CA LYS A 193 7.11 0.94 23.50
C LYS A 193 6.09 1.92 22.90
N SER A 194 6.40 2.44 21.72
CA SER A 194 5.47 3.27 20.96
C SER A 194 4.33 2.43 20.37
N PRO A 195 3.10 2.97 20.34
CA PRO A 195 1.99 2.34 19.66
C PRO A 195 2.22 2.38 18.15
N GLU A 196 2.24 1.22 17.49
CA GLU A 196 2.40 1.09 16.03
C GLU A 196 1.35 0.12 15.47
N PRO A 197 0.53 0.52 14.48
CA PRO A 197 -0.38 -0.39 13.82
C PRO A 197 0.39 -1.45 13.01
N PRO A 198 -0.11 -2.70 12.92
CA PRO A 198 0.43 -3.68 12.00
C PRO A 198 0.19 -3.27 10.53
N PRO A 199 0.98 -3.77 9.56
CA PRO A 199 0.80 -3.44 8.15
C PRO A 199 -0.57 -3.81 7.55
N SER A 200 -1.30 -4.74 8.18
CA SER A 200 -2.65 -5.11 7.74
C SER A 200 -3.73 -4.12 8.17
N ALA A 201 -3.41 -3.18 9.08
CA ALA A 201 -4.35 -2.15 9.54
C ALA A 201 -4.75 -1.20 8.41
N LYS A 202 -6.06 -1.03 8.23
CA LYS A 202 -6.64 -0.11 7.26
C LYS A 202 -7.03 1.21 7.91
N VAL A 203 -7.58 1.13 9.12
CA VAL A 203 -8.08 2.29 9.87
C VAL A 203 -7.72 2.15 11.34
N VAL A 204 -7.26 3.25 11.94
CA VAL A 204 -7.04 3.39 13.39
C VAL A 204 -8.01 4.44 13.94
N VAL A 205 -8.83 4.04 14.91
CA VAL A 205 -9.90 4.86 15.50
C VAL A 205 -9.49 5.40 16.87
N PHE A 206 -9.74 6.70 17.09
CA PHE A 206 -9.39 7.45 18.30
C PHE A 206 -10.64 7.78 19.13
N THR A 207 -11.24 6.76 19.72
CA THR A 207 -12.47 6.92 20.50
C THR A 207 -12.23 7.73 21.79
N GLY A 208 -12.63 8.99 21.84
CA GLY A 208 -12.38 9.89 22.98
C GLY A 208 -10.89 10.17 23.19
N ARG A 209 -10.46 10.57 24.40
CA ARG A 209 -9.07 11.03 24.63
C ARG A 209 -8.02 9.91 24.79
N PRO A 210 -6.86 9.94 24.11
CA PRO A 210 -6.33 11.09 23.37
C PRO A 210 -6.95 11.23 21.98
N ASP A 211 -7.17 12.46 21.56
CA ASP A 211 -7.45 12.79 20.17
C ASP A 211 -6.17 12.58 19.31
N ILE A 212 -6.31 12.60 17.99
CA ILE A 212 -5.23 12.18 17.06
C ILE A 212 -3.94 13.02 17.21
N ASP A 213 -4.08 14.33 17.38
CA ASP A 213 -2.96 15.26 17.55
C ASP A 213 -2.27 15.09 18.93
N GLU A 214 -3.04 14.74 19.96
CA GLU A 214 -2.51 14.42 21.29
C GLU A 214 -1.72 13.13 21.25
N ALA A 215 -2.27 12.08 20.63
CA ALA A 215 -1.59 10.80 20.46
C ALA A 215 -0.28 10.96 19.66
N LEU A 216 -0.26 11.83 18.65
CA LEU A 216 0.95 12.18 17.90
C LEU A 216 2.03 12.77 18.82
N ARG A 217 1.66 13.67 19.73
CA ARG A 217 2.57 14.27 20.72
C ARG A 217 2.91 13.35 21.89
N GLY A 218 2.14 12.27 22.08
CA GLY A 218 2.24 11.39 23.25
C GLY A 218 1.49 11.95 24.47
N ASP A 219 0.61 12.91 24.26
CA ASP A 219 -0.23 13.49 25.30
C ASP A 219 -1.44 12.58 25.55
N TRP A 220 -1.70 12.25 26.81
CA TRP A 220 -2.95 11.59 27.21
C TRP A 220 -3.63 12.39 28.31
N PRO A 221 -4.64 13.22 27.97
CA PRO A 221 -5.39 13.96 28.96
C PRO A 221 -6.17 12.99 29.86
N ALA A 222 -5.66 12.82 31.07
CA ALA A 222 -6.26 11.98 32.09
C ALA A 222 -6.14 12.65 33.46
N ALA A 223 -7.11 12.36 34.34
CA ALA A 223 -7.04 12.73 35.76
C ALA A 223 -5.72 12.25 36.36
N TRP A 224 -5.14 13.01 37.29
CA TRP A 224 -3.79 12.79 37.81
C TRP A 224 -3.54 11.33 38.25
N HIS A 225 -4.52 10.73 38.95
CA HIS A 225 -4.45 9.35 39.43
C HIS A 225 -4.57 8.29 38.33
N LYS A 226 -4.91 8.65 37.08
CA LYS A 226 -4.95 7.72 35.95
C LYS A 226 -3.70 7.81 35.07
N ARG A 227 -2.89 8.86 35.21
CA ARG A 227 -1.73 9.13 34.34
C ARG A 227 -0.65 8.06 34.41
N TYR A 228 -0.53 7.34 35.53
CA TYR A 228 0.47 6.28 35.67
C TYR A 228 0.22 5.09 34.73
N TYR A 229 -1.04 4.81 34.35
CA TYR A 229 -1.37 3.73 33.41
C TYR A 229 -1.96 4.23 32.09
N LYS A 230 -2.59 5.41 32.06
CA LYS A 230 -3.04 6.09 30.83
C LYS A 230 -1.93 6.94 30.25
N HIS A 231 -0.93 6.25 29.73
CA HIS A 231 0.22 6.83 29.04
C HIS A 231 0.37 6.15 27.67
N ALA A 232 0.82 6.90 26.66
CA ALA A 232 1.26 6.37 25.39
C ALA A 232 2.46 7.18 24.92
N ARG A 233 3.53 6.52 24.45
CA ARG A 233 4.62 7.25 23.79
C ARG A 233 4.11 7.89 22.47
N PRO A 234 4.77 8.95 21.97
CA PRO A 234 4.39 9.62 20.73
C PRO A 234 4.17 8.64 19.57
N ALA A 235 2.97 8.65 19.00
CA ALA A 235 2.56 7.81 17.89
C ALA A 235 3.01 8.40 16.55
N ARG A 236 4.32 8.36 16.27
CA ARG A 236 4.94 9.05 15.11
C ARG A 236 4.43 8.60 13.74
N TRP A 237 3.89 7.38 13.63
CA TRP A 237 3.28 6.90 12.40
C TRP A 237 2.08 7.77 11.98
N ILE A 238 1.37 8.42 12.92
CA ILE A 238 0.27 9.34 12.64
C ILE A 238 0.74 10.43 11.68
N ALA A 239 1.99 10.89 11.80
CA ALA A 239 2.50 11.95 10.94
C ALA A 239 2.58 11.56 9.46
N GLN A 240 2.72 10.27 9.17
CA GLN A 240 2.78 9.74 7.81
C GLN A 240 1.41 9.67 7.14
N HIS A 241 0.34 9.65 7.95
CA HIS A 241 -1.03 9.36 7.48
C HIS A 241 -2.03 10.48 7.76
N TRP A 242 -1.74 11.40 8.66
CA TRP A 242 -2.68 12.41 9.15
C TRP A 242 -2.11 13.84 9.22
N THR A 243 -0.79 14.05 9.16
CA THR A 243 -0.22 15.42 9.27
C THR A 243 0.40 15.96 8.00
N HIS A 244 0.64 17.26 8.06
CA HIS A 244 1.23 18.14 7.06
C HIS A 244 2.55 18.73 7.58
N ASP A 245 3.17 19.57 6.74
CA ASP A 245 4.45 20.28 6.93
C ASP A 245 4.51 21.19 8.18
N GLU A 246 5.72 21.67 8.49
CA GLU A 246 6.06 22.40 9.71
C GLU A 246 5.27 23.72 9.87
N GLU A 247 4.69 24.27 8.80
CA GLU A 247 3.83 25.46 8.81
C GLU A 247 2.32 25.18 8.97
N GLY A 248 1.90 23.90 9.01
CA GLY A 248 0.51 23.53 9.25
C GLY A 248 -0.45 23.82 8.08
N GLN A 249 0.07 24.00 6.86
CA GLN A 249 -0.75 24.13 5.66
C GLN A 249 -0.99 22.77 5.00
N LEU A 250 -2.13 22.61 4.33
CA LEU A 250 -2.40 21.40 3.56
C LEU A 250 -1.31 21.20 2.49
N ALA A 251 -0.44 20.19 2.64
CA ALA A 251 0.20 19.53 1.50
C ALA A 251 -0.88 19.30 0.44
N PRO A 252 -0.58 19.60 -0.83
CA PRO A 252 -1.53 19.48 -1.92
C PRO A 252 -2.25 18.15 -1.83
N ILE A 253 -3.57 18.21 -1.62
CA ILE A 253 -4.40 17.02 -1.65
C ILE A 253 -4.26 16.47 -3.07
N PRO A 254 -3.74 15.24 -3.23
CA PRO A 254 -3.63 14.64 -4.55
C PRO A 254 -5.03 14.62 -5.14
N ASP A 255 -5.25 15.37 -6.21
CA ASP A 255 -6.44 15.14 -7.01
C ASP A 255 -6.33 13.68 -7.51
N PRO A 256 -7.37 12.84 -7.31
CA PRO A 256 -7.38 11.45 -7.79
C PRO A 256 -7.07 11.32 -9.29
N THR A 257 -7.23 12.40 -10.06
CA THR A 257 -6.91 12.55 -11.48
C THR A 257 -5.55 13.22 -11.75
N ASP A 258 -4.89 13.79 -10.73
CA ASP A 258 -3.60 14.49 -10.80
C ASP A 258 -2.43 13.60 -10.37
N LYS A 259 -2.48 12.32 -10.76
CA LYS A 259 -1.30 11.46 -10.68
C LYS A 259 -0.23 12.01 -11.64
N PRO A 260 1.07 11.89 -11.31
CA PRO A 260 2.14 12.12 -12.27
C PRO A 260 1.85 11.45 -13.62
N PRO A 261 2.21 12.07 -14.76
CA PRO A 261 1.98 11.51 -16.09
C PRO A 261 2.95 10.36 -16.39
N ILE A 262 2.84 9.30 -15.59
CA ILE A 262 3.64 8.08 -15.61
C ILE A 262 2.78 6.93 -16.12
N SER A 263 3.29 6.22 -17.11
CA SER A 263 2.88 4.86 -17.43
C SER A 263 3.84 3.89 -16.76
N CYS A 264 3.31 3.06 -15.86
CA CYS A 264 4.06 1.90 -15.38
C CYS A 264 3.90 0.77 -16.38
N PHE A 265 4.98 0.10 -16.75
CA PHE A 265 4.90 -1.09 -17.60
C PHE A 265 5.56 -2.28 -16.90
N ILE A 266 4.99 -3.46 -17.13
CA ILE A 266 5.41 -4.71 -16.48
C ILE A 266 5.41 -5.82 -17.53
N ARG A 267 6.50 -6.58 -17.60
CA ARG A 267 6.50 -7.87 -18.31
C ARG A 267 6.19 -8.99 -17.32
N THR A 268 5.32 -9.93 -17.70
CA THR A 268 4.90 -11.01 -16.80
C THR A 268 4.75 -12.37 -17.49
N LYS A 269 4.91 -13.42 -16.69
CA LYS A 269 4.50 -14.79 -16.98
C LYS A 269 4.41 -15.57 -15.67
N ASN A 270 3.21 -16.00 -15.30
CA ASN A 270 2.91 -16.77 -14.09
C ASN A 270 3.36 -16.08 -12.78
N GLU A 271 2.84 -14.88 -12.52
CA GLU A 271 3.13 -14.04 -11.35
C GLU A 271 1.90 -13.83 -10.44
N GLU A 272 0.95 -14.79 -10.41
CA GLU A 272 -0.32 -14.63 -9.69
C GLU A 272 -0.15 -14.29 -8.19
N ARG A 273 0.98 -14.69 -7.62
CA ARG A 273 1.34 -14.46 -6.21
C ARG A 273 1.46 -12.98 -5.85
N LEU A 274 2.01 -12.15 -6.74
CA LEU A 274 2.37 -10.75 -6.41
C LEU A 274 1.81 -9.73 -7.38
N ILE A 275 1.41 -10.12 -8.59
CA ILE A 275 1.06 -9.16 -9.63
C ILE A 275 -0.05 -8.19 -9.20
N GLY A 276 -1.01 -8.64 -8.39
CA GLY A 276 -2.07 -7.77 -7.87
C GLY A 276 -1.56 -6.71 -6.88
N GLU A 277 -0.58 -7.05 -6.05
CA GLU A 277 0.07 -6.09 -5.14
C GLU A 277 0.98 -5.13 -5.90
N THR A 278 1.77 -5.63 -6.84
CA THR A 278 2.63 -4.83 -7.72
C THR A 278 1.81 -3.79 -8.49
N VAL A 279 0.70 -4.21 -9.12
CA VAL A 279 -0.19 -3.30 -9.87
C VAL A 279 -0.79 -2.23 -8.97
N ARG A 280 -1.32 -2.62 -7.80
CA ARG A 280 -1.92 -1.66 -6.86
C ARG A 280 -0.89 -0.68 -6.32
N ALA A 281 0.32 -1.13 -6.01
CA ALA A 281 1.41 -0.26 -5.58
C ALA A 281 1.81 0.73 -6.69
N ALA A 282 1.93 0.27 -7.94
CA ALA A 282 2.24 1.12 -9.08
C ALA A 282 1.15 2.18 -9.33
N LEU A 283 -0.13 1.81 -9.20
CA LEU A 283 -1.26 2.74 -9.37
C LEU A 283 -1.32 3.85 -8.30
N GLN A 284 -0.54 3.77 -7.22
CA GLN A 284 -0.42 4.89 -6.27
C GLN A 284 0.35 6.09 -6.83
N VAL A 285 1.08 5.92 -7.94
CA VAL A 285 1.87 7.00 -8.57
C VAL A 285 1.66 7.09 -10.08
N ALA A 286 1.33 5.99 -10.75
CA ALA A 286 1.14 5.96 -12.20
C ALA A 286 -0.32 6.16 -12.58
N ARG A 287 -0.56 6.87 -13.69
CA ARG A 287 -1.89 7.04 -14.29
C ARG A 287 -2.40 5.76 -14.96
N GLU A 288 -1.49 4.91 -15.42
CA GLU A 288 -1.83 3.59 -15.91
C GLU A 288 -0.75 2.56 -15.55
N VAL A 289 -1.16 1.29 -15.54
CA VAL A 289 -0.26 0.14 -15.52
C VAL A 289 -0.54 -0.69 -16.75
N VAL A 290 0.47 -0.85 -17.60
CA VAL A 290 0.43 -1.68 -18.80
C VAL A 290 1.16 -2.98 -18.51
N ILE A 291 0.54 -4.11 -18.82
CA ILE A 291 1.16 -5.42 -18.65
C ILE A 291 1.27 -6.10 -20.00
N VAL A 292 2.45 -6.62 -20.28
CA VAL A 292 2.67 -7.58 -21.36
C VAL A 292 2.81 -8.98 -20.77
N ASP A 293 1.83 -9.82 -21.05
CA ASP A 293 1.79 -11.22 -20.66
C ASP A 293 2.33 -12.12 -21.77
N SER A 294 3.21 -13.06 -21.40
CA SER A 294 3.86 -13.99 -22.34
C SER A 294 3.25 -15.39 -22.31
N GLY A 295 1.93 -15.48 -22.16
CA GLY A 295 1.19 -16.73 -22.06
C GLY A 295 1.21 -17.30 -20.65
N SER A 296 0.70 -16.54 -19.67
CA SER A 296 0.44 -17.07 -18.33
C SER A 296 -0.64 -18.15 -18.36
N THR A 297 -0.42 -19.21 -17.60
CA THR A 297 -1.34 -20.36 -17.44
C THR A 297 -2.04 -20.33 -16.08
N ASP A 298 -1.63 -19.44 -15.19
CA ASP A 298 -2.19 -19.25 -13.85
C ASP A 298 -3.18 -18.06 -13.80
N SER A 299 -3.55 -17.60 -12.61
CA SER A 299 -4.53 -16.51 -12.45
C SER A 299 -3.95 -15.11 -12.72
N THR A 300 -2.70 -14.97 -13.18
CA THR A 300 -1.98 -13.69 -13.34
C THR A 300 -2.80 -12.64 -14.09
N VAL A 301 -3.29 -12.98 -15.29
CA VAL A 301 -4.03 -12.04 -16.16
C VAL A 301 -5.31 -11.55 -15.48
N LYS A 302 -6.05 -12.46 -14.83
CA LYS A 302 -7.29 -12.15 -14.12
C LYS A 302 -7.04 -11.23 -12.93
N ILE A 303 -6.02 -11.54 -12.13
CA ILE A 303 -5.65 -10.76 -10.95
C ILE A 303 -5.19 -9.35 -11.35
N ALA A 304 -4.32 -9.25 -12.35
CA ALA A 304 -3.83 -7.98 -12.85
C ALA A 304 -4.94 -7.09 -13.42
N THR A 305 -5.84 -7.66 -14.23
CA THR A 305 -6.99 -6.92 -14.79
C THR A 305 -7.90 -6.42 -13.67
N LYS A 306 -8.22 -7.27 -12.68
CA LYS A 306 -9.02 -6.87 -11.50
C LYS A 306 -8.34 -5.78 -10.68
N ALA A 307 -7.01 -5.81 -10.61
CA ALA A 307 -6.21 -4.79 -9.93
C ALA A 307 -6.12 -3.45 -10.69
N GLY A 308 -6.66 -3.37 -11.90
CA GLY A 308 -6.73 -2.13 -12.69
C GLY A 308 -5.66 -1.99 -13.78
N ALA A 309 -4.90 -3.05 -14.08
CA ALA A 309 -3.94 -3.02 -15.18
C ALA A 309 -4.57 -3.28 -16.55
N ARG A 310 -3.97 -2.70 -17.59
CA ARG A 310 -4.31 -2.95 -18.99
C ARG A 310 -3.38 -4.06 -19.52
N VAL A 311 -3.91 -5.26 -19.66
CA VAL A 311 -3.13 -6.46 -19.98
C VAL A 311 -3.18 -6.75 -21.48
N HIS A 312 -2.01 -7.00 -22.06
CA HIS A 312 -1.81 -7.34 -23.47
C HIS A 312 -1.08 -8.67 -23.55
N ASN A 313 -1.55 -9.58 -24.39
CA ASN A 313 -0.82 -10.81 -24.70
C ASN A 313 0.19 -10.52 -25.81
N VAL A 314 1.48 -10.78 -25.55
CA VAL A 314 2.55 -10.64 -26.54
C VAL A 314 3.44 -11.87 -26.48
N GLU A 315 3.64 -12.49 -27.63
CA GLU A 315 4.54 -13.63 -27.80
C GLU A 315 5.95 -13.32 -27.27
N TRP A 316 6.56 -14.31 -26.61
CA TRP A 316 7.88 -14.16 -26.00
C TRP A 316 8.98 -13.97 -27.06
N ARG A 317 9.61 -12.79 -27.08
CA ARG A 317 10.72 -12.45 -27.99
C ARG A 317 12.06 -12.20 -27.30
N GLY A 318 12.14 -12.44 -25.98
CA GLY A 318 13.32 -12.12 -25.16
C GLY A 318 13.04 -11.03 -24.11
N THR A 319 13.93 -10.92 -23.12
CA THR A 319 13.69 -10.12 -21.91
C THR A 319 13.62 -8.62 -22.18
N GLY A 320 14.55 -8.07 -22.97
CA GLY A 320 14.55 -6.66 -23.36
C GLY A 320 13.44 -6.33 -24.34
N LYS A 321 13.26 -7.16 -25.38
CA LYS A 321 12.16 -7.03 -26.35
C LYS A 321 10.78 -7.03 -25.68
N GLN A 322 10.57 -7.81 -24.61
CA GLN A 322 9.31 -7.74 -23.86
C GLN A 322 9.11 -6.45 -23.07
N LYS A 323 10.18 -5.89 -22.49
CA LYS A 323 10.08 -4.57 -21.85
C LYS A 323 9.81 -3.48 -22.87
N ARG A 324 10.44 -3.54 -24.05
CA ARG A 324 10.20 -2.62 -25.17
C ARG A 324 8.75 -2.69 -25.65
N ALA A 325 8.22 -3.89 -25.87
CA ALA A 325 6.82 -4.07 -26.27
C ALA A 325 5.84 -3.50 -25.23
N ALA A 326 6.13 -3.63 -23.93
CA ALA A 326 5.32 -3.05 -22.87
C ALA A 326 5.43 -1.51 -22.81
N GLU A 327 6.63 -0.98 -23.04
CA GLU A 327 6.90 0.45 -23.12
C GLU A 327 6.20 1.13 -24.30
N ASP A 328 6.17 0.50 -25.47
CA ASP A 328 5.54 1.04 -26.69
C ASP A 328 4.01 1.20 -26.54
N LEU A 329 3.41 0.49 -25.58
CA LEU A 329 1.98 0.55 -25.25
C LEU A 329 1.63 1.66 -24.24
N CYS A 330 2.63 2.34 -23.67
CA CYS A 330 2.45 3.41 -22.69
C CYS A 330 1.96 4.71 -23.34
N LYS A 331 0.96 5.35 -22.73
CA LYS A 331 0.30 6.57 -23.20
C LYS A 331 0.89 7.87 -22.64
N TYR A 332 1.52 7.82 -21.46
CA TYR A 332 2.01 9.01 -20.77
C TYR A 332 3.52 9.19 -20.98
N PRO A 333 4.09 10.40 -20.87
CA PRO A 333 5.50 10.67 -21.19
C PRO A 333 6.52 9.99 -20.27
N PHE A 334 6.22 9.79 -18.98
CA PHE A 334 7.18 9.16 -18.07
C PHE A 334 6.94 7.66 -17.97
N ARG A 335 8.04 6.91 -17.86
CA ARG A 335 8.05 5.45 -17.82
C ARG A 335 8.50 4.97 -16.45
N LEU A 336 7.76 4.03 -15.87
CA LEU A 336 8.14 3.29 -14.67
C LEU A 336 8.24 1.80 -15.00
N ASP A 337 9.46 1.25 -14.96
CA ASP A 337 9.78 -0.15 -15.25
C ASP A 337 9.75 -1.00 -13.97
N LEU A 338 8.72 -1.83 -13.81
CA LEU A 338 8.61 -2.80 -12.71
C LEU A 338 8.56 -4.24 -13.25
N ASP A 339 9.11 -5.17 -12.48
CA ASP A 339 8.90 -6.60 -12.68
C ASP A 339 7.68 -7.09 -11.86
N GLY A 340 7.05 -8.19 -12.27
CA GLY A 340 5.81 -8.71 -11.63
C GLY A 340 5.96 -9.16 -10.18
N ASP A 341 7.20 -9.26 -9.69
CA ASP A 341 7.60 -9.61 -8.33
C ASP A 341 8.23 -8.43 -7.55
N GLU A 342 8.07 -7.21 -8.05
CA GLU A 342 8.54 -5.98 -7.40
C GLU A 342 7.38 -5.15 -6.83
N VAL A 343 7.45 -4.78 -5.55
CA VAL A 343 6.43 -3.98 -4.86
C VAL A 343 7.07 -2.71 -4.30
N MET A 344 6.55 -1.55 -4.69
CA MET A 344 7.02 -0.26 -4.17
C MET A 344 6.55 -0.04 -2.74
N THR A 345 7.43 0.49 -1.88
CA THR A 345 6.99 0.96 -0.56
C THR A 345 6.24 2.30 -0.66
N PRO A 346 5.36 2.63 0.31
CA PRO A 346 4.71 3.94 0.37
C PRO A 346 5.71 5.11 0.38
N ALA A 347 6.86 4.93 1.03
CA ALA A 347 7.95 5.91 1.03
C ALA A 347 8.56 6.13 -0.37
N LEU A 348 8.70 5.06 -1.17
CA LEU A 348 9.14 5.18 -2.56
C LEU A 348 8.09 5.87 -3.41
N ALA A 349 6.82 5.50 -3.25
CA ALA A 349 5.70 6.13 -3.96
C ALA A 349 5.66 7.65 -3.69
N GLU A 350 5.87 8.05 -2.44
CA GLU A 350 5.95 9.46 -2.07
C GLU A 350 7.17 10.15 -2.67
N SER A 351 8.35 9.52 -2.61
CA SER A 351 9.54 10.07 -3.25
C SER A 351 9.37 10.24 -4.77
N ILE A 352 8.60 9.38 -5.43
CA ILE A 352 8.26 9.54 -6.85
C ILE A 352 7.34 10.74 -7.04
N ARG A 353 6.26 10.89 -6.25
CA ARG A 353 5.36 12.05 -6.36
C ARG A 353 6.09 13.38 -6.19
N GLN A 354 7.02 13.45 -5.23
CA GLN A 354 7.83 14.65 -4.98
C GLN A 354 8.68 15.08 -6.17
N VAL A 355 9.12 14.14 -7.02
CA VAL A 355 9.86 14.48 -8.25
C VAL A 355 9.03 15.36 -9.19
N PHE A 356 7.70 15.20 -9.19
CA PHE A 356 6.78 15.92 -10.07
C PHE A 356 6.18 17.18 -9.42
N ALA A 357 6.43 17.42 -8.13
CA ALA A 357 5.82 18.51 -7.38
C ALA A 357 6.19 19.91 -7.89
N THR A 358 7.34 20.03 -8.58
CA THR A 358 7.82 21.30 -9.18
C THR A 358 7.70 21.33 -10.70
N GLY A 359 6.99 20.35 -11.29
CA GLY A 359 6.82 20.18 -12.74
C GLY A 359 7.42 18.88 -13.27
N GLU A 360 7.27 18.64 -14.57
CA GLU A 360 7.79 17.45 -15.23
C GLU A 360 9.33 17.41 -15.21
N PRO A 361 9.96 16.33 -14.71
CA PRO A 361 11.42 16.19 -14.67
C PRO A 361 11.98 15.80 -16.07
N THR A 362 11.74 16.65 -17.06
CA THR A 362 12.00 16.37 -18.48
C THR A 362 13.44 15.94 -18.73
N GLY A 363 13.62 14.84 -19.45
CA GLY A 363 14.91 14.23 -19.79
C GLY A 363 15.66 13.56 -18.64
N GLN A 364 15.14 13.58 -17.40
CA GLN A 364 15.81 12.99 -16.25
C GLN A 364 15.58 11.47 -16.15
N VAL A 365 16.48 10.82 -15.41
CA VAL A 365 16.41 9.40 -15.07
C VAL A 365 16.63 9.25 -13.57
N PHE A 366 15.87 8.35 -12.97
CA PHE A 366 15.87 8.08 -11.56
C PHE A 366 16.13 6.60 -11.27
N ALA A 367 17.04 6.37 -10.34
CA ALA A 367 17.41 5.05 -9.87
C ALA A 367 16.68 4.70 -8.57
N LEU A 368 16.04 3.54 -8.56
CA LEU A 368 15.29 3.01 -7.41
C LEU A 368 16.15 1.98 -6.67
N LYS A 369 16.07 2.01 -5.34
CA LYS A 369 16.83 1.11 -4.47
C LYS A 369 16.12 -0.24 -4.35
N LEU A 370 16.69 -1.28 -4.94
CA LEU A 370 16.17 -2.65 -4.84
C LEU A 370 16.58 -3.28 -3.50
N VAL A 371 15.61 -3.87 -2.83
CA VAL A 371 15.79 -4.64 -1.60
C VAL A 371 15.23 -6.05 -1.78
N THR A 372 16.07 -7.05 -1.59
CA THR A 372 15.66 -8.46 -1.69
C THR A 372 14.73 -8.83 -0.54
N ALA A 373 13.56 -9.36 -0.87
CA ALA A 373 12.68 -10.04 0.07
C ALA A 373 12.85 -11.56 -0.05
N PRO A 374 13.46 -12.23 0.95
CA PRO A 374 13.52 -13.69 0.97
C PRO A 374 12.14 -14.28 1.28
N PRO A 375 11.92 -15.57 1.01
CA PRO A 375 10.70 -16.26 1.44
C PRO A 375 10.64 -16.50 2.95
N ILE A 376 11.78 -16.39 3.66
CA ILE A 376 11.85 -16.52 5.12
C ILE A 376 12.33 -15.22 5.74
N GLY A 377 11.51 -14.66 6.62
CA GLY A 377 11.83 -13.47 7.40
C GLY A 377 11.50 -12.16 6.69
N LYS A 378 12.08 -11.06 7.19
CA LYS A 378 11.84 -9.71 6.68
C LYS A 378 12.73 -9.41 5.46
N PRO A 379 12.33 -8.46 4.58
CA PRO A 379 13.21 -7.95 3.54
C PRO A 379 14.56 -7.47 4.08
N TRP A 380 15.61 -7.63 3.29
CA TRP A 380 16.99 -7.38 3.70
C TRP A 380 17.39 -5.91 3.55
N TYR A 381 16.66 -5.04 4.25
CA TYR A 381 16.93 -3.60 4.27
C TYR A 381 18.39 -3.29 4.59
N GLY A 382 19.01 -2.43 3.76
CA GLY A 382 20.38 -1.96 3.94
C GLY A 382 21.46 -2.99 3.65
N LEU A 383 21.12 -4.22 3.25
CA LEU A 383 22.08 -5.27 2.93
C LEU A 383 22.02 -5.61 1.45
N ASP A 384 23.21 -5.76 0.85
CA ASP A 384 23.38 -6.14 -0.55
C ASP A 384 22.46 -5.41 -1.54
N THR A 385 22.22 -4.12 -1.28
CA THR A 385 21.28 -3.31 -2.07
C THR A 385 21.88 -2.93 -3.41
N ASP A 386 21.03 -2.89 -4.42
CA ASP A 386 21.36 -2.45 -5.77
C ASP A 386 20.49 -1.25 -6.16
N TYR A 387 20.92 -0.46 -7.12
CA TYR A 387 20.14 0.64 -7.68
C TYR A 387 19.87 0.39 -9.16
N ARG A 388 18.61 0.53 -9.59
CA ARG A 388 18.20 0.29 -10.97
C ARG A 388 17.48 1.49 -11.55
N ASN A 389 17.86 1.87 -12.76
CA ASN A 389 17.27 2.98 -13.51
C ASN A 389 15.88 2.55 -13.99
N LYS A 390 14.85 2.91 -13.23
CA LYS A 390 13.49 2.40 -13.44
C LYS A 390 12.46 3.48 -13.68
N LEU A 391 12.73 4.75 -13.36
CA LEU A 391 11.85 5.88 -13.68
C LEU A 391 12.59 6.85 -14.61
N TYR A 392 12.02 7.17 -15.76
CA TYR A 392 12.67 8.02 -16.76
C TYR A 392 11.67 8.71 -17.70
N ASP A 393 12.13 9.76 -18.38
CA ASP A 393 11.38 10.42 -19.45
C ASP A 393 11.44 9.59 -20.75
N GLY A 394 10.31 8.98 -21.13
CA GLY A 394 10.17 8.14 -22.32
C GLY A 394 10.25 8.90 -23.64
N ARG A 395 10.23 10.24 -23.61
CA ARG A 395 10.48 11.08 -24.81
C ARG A 395 11.97 11.11 -25.18
N ARG A 396 12.85 10.81 -24.22
CA ARG A 396 14.32 10.88 -24.37
C ARG A 396 15.00 9.52 -24.27
N TRP A 397 14.48 8.64 -23.44
CA TRP A 397 15.09 7.35 -23.13
C TRP A 397 14.10 6.24 -23.42
N SER A 398 14.60 5.07 -23.80
CA SER A 398 13.76 3.91 -24.09
C SER A 398 14.51 2.61 -23.78
N MET A 399 13.76 1.55 -23.46
CA MET A 399 14.31 0.23 -23.19
C MET A 399 15.12 -0.30 -24.38
N PRO A 400 16.24 -0.99 -24.17
CA PRO A 400 17.04 -1.50 -25.26
C PRO A 400 16.28 -2.55 -26.09
N ASP A 401 16.40 -2.47 -27.41
CA ASP A 401 15.94 -3.54 -28.31
C ASP A 401 16.95 -4.69 -28.29
N SER A 402 16.89 -5.49 -27.23
CA SER A 402 17.78 -6.62 -26.99
C SER A 402 17.01 -7.86 -26.56
N GLU A 403 17.41 -9.02 -27.06
CA GLU A 403 16.81 -10.29 -26.64
C GLU A 403 17.19 -10.68 -25.20
N ALA A 404 18.33 -10.20 -24.72
CA ALA A 404 18.91 -10.63 -23.43
C ALA A 404 19.03 -9.51 -22.40
N TRP A 405 19.27 -8.26 -22.83
CA TRP A 405 19.49 -7.15 -21.92
C TRP A 405 18.19 -6.38 -21.68
N ASP A 406 17.78 -6.23 -20.43
CA ASP A 406 16.46 -5.72 -20.04
C ASP A 406 16.52 -4.55 -19.03
N GLN A 407 17.65 -3.85 -19.01
CA GLN A 407 17.90 -2.71 -18.14
C GLN A 407 18.05 -1.46 -19.00
N LEU A 408 17.61 -0.30 -18.50
CA LEU A 408 17.80 0.96 -19.21
C LEU A 408 19.29 1.28 -19.36
N ASP A 409 19.76 1.32 -20.61
CA ASP A 409 21.12 1.72 -20.95
C ASP A 409 21.21 3.23 -21.09
N LEU A 410 22.21 3.81 -20.42
CA LEU A 410 22.46 5.24 -20.45
C LEU A 410 23.90 5.50 -20.91
N PRO A 411 24.12 6.60 -21.66
CA PRO A 411 25.46 7.13 -21.90
C PRO A 411 26.21 7.37 -20.59
N LYS A 412 27.55 7.24 -20.61
CA LYS A 412 28.40 7.27 -19.41
C LYS A 412 28.36 8.61 -18.66
N ASP A 413 28.07 9.69 -19.37
CA ASP A 413 27.94 11.06 -18.89
C ASP A 413 26.60 11.34 -18.18
N ILE A 414 25.62 10.45 -18.31
CA ILE A 414 24.33 10.58 -17.65
C ILE A 414 24.38 9.94 -16.26
N HIS A 415 24.03 10.73 -15.25
CA HIS A 415 24.02 10.30 -13.86
C HIS A 415 22.60 10.32 -13.28
N PRO A 416 21.95 9.14 -13.14
CA PRO A 416 20.62 9.04 -12.56
C PRO A 416 20.55 9.53 -11.12
N LYS A 417 19.48 10.26 -10.79
CA LYS A 417 19.20 10.69 -9.41
C LYS A 417 18.63 9.53 -8.61
N LYS A 418 19.06 9.35 -7.37
CA LYS A 418 18.57 8.27 -6.50
C LYS A 418 17.34 8.74 -5.73
N LEU A 419 16.27 7.96 -5.77
CA LEU A 419 15.06 8.25 -4.98
C LEU A 419 15.16 7.63 -3.58
N LYS A 420 14.42 8.25 -2.65
CA LYS A 420 14.25 7.72 -1.27
C LYS A 420 13.19 6.62 -1.29
N GLY A 421 13.27 5.72 -0.31
CA GLY A 421 12.41 4.53 -0.24
C GLY A 421 12.99 3.33 -1.00
N GLU A 422 12.25 2.23 -0.95
CA GLU A 422 12.70 0.91 -1.39
C GLU A 422 11.73 0.31 -2.40
N LEU A 423 12.29 -0.38 -3.39
CA LEU A 423 11.57 -1.31 -4.25
C LEU A 423 11.83 -2.71 -3.73
N ILE A 424 10.81 -3.33 -3.14
CA ILE A 424 10.93 -4.66 -2.54
C ILE A 424 10.82 -5.70 -3.65
N HIS A 425 11.88 -6.48 -3.86
CA HIS A 425 11.97 -7.46 -4.93
C HIS A 425 11.92 -8.88 -4.35
N TYR A 426 10.82 -9.58 -4.59
CA TYR A 426 10.58 -10.95 -4.15
C TYR A 426 11.15 -11.97 -5.14
N SER A 427 12.46 -11.82 -5.40
CA SER A 427 13.17 -12.43 -6.52
C SER A 427 13.21 -13.96 -6.57
N PHE A 428 12.78 -14.67 -5.52
CA PHE A 428 12.67 -16.13 -5.44
C PHE A 428 11.69 -16.59 -4.36
N THR A 429 11.03 -17.73 -4.62
CA THR A 429 10.05 -18.37 -3.70
C THR A 429 10.69 -19.35 -2.72
N ASP A 430 11.77 -19.99 -3.12
CA ASP A 430 12.48 -21.01 -2.36
C ASP A 430 13.90 -21.20 -2.94
N ILE A 431 14.73 -22.01 -2.27
CA ILE A 431 16.11 -22.27 -2.70
C ILE A 431 16.17 -23.07 -4.00
N GLY A 432 15.22 -23.97 -4.25
CA GLY A 432 15.15 -24.72 -5.51
C GLY A 432 14.86 -23.80 -6.70
N PHE A 433 13.94 -22.85 -6.52
CA PHE A 433 13.68 -21.79 -7.50
C PHE A 433 14.92 -20.94 -7.75
N LEU A 434 15.61 -20.54 -6.67
CA LEU A 434 16.85 -19.76 -6.79
C LEU A 434 17.93 -20.52 -7.58
N LEU A 435 18.11 -21.83 -7.33
CA LEU A 435 19.05 -22.68 -8.04
C LEU A 435 18.72 -22.78 -9.54
N ARG A 436 17.46 -23.05 -9.90
CA ARG A 436 17.02 -23.07 -11.31
C ARG A 436 17.24 -21.72 -12.00
N LYS A 437 16.93 -20.62 -11.30
CA LYS A 437 17.18 -19.26 -11.79
C LYS A 437 18.68 -19.00 -11.98
N GLN A 438 19.54 -19.48 -11.09
CA GLN A 438 21.00 -19.38 -11.25
C GLN A 438 21.50 -20.20 -12.44
N GLU A 439 21.00 -21.42 -12.62
CA GLU A 439 21.38 -22.31 -13.71
C GLU A 439 21.12 -21.68 -15.09
N ARG A 440 19.92 -21.15 -15.32
CA ARG A 440 19.58 -20.42 -16.55
C ARG A 440 20.49 -19.20 -16.74
N ASN A 441 20.61 -18.36 -15.71
CA ASN A 441 21.37 -17.10 -15.77
C ASN A 441 22.88 -17.33 -15.98
N MET A 442 23.47 -18.34 -15.35
CA MET A 442 24.88 -18.65 -15.49
C MET A 442 25.19 -19.19 -16.88
N THR A 443 24.32 -20.04 -17.44
CA THR A 443 24.48 -20.59 -18.80
C THR A 443 24.42 -19.47 -19.84
N GLN A 444 23.40 -18.62 -19.78
CA GLN A 444 23.26 -17.49 -20.71
C GLN A 444 24.45 -16.54 -20.62
N ARG A 445 24.89 -16.19 -19.40
CA ARG A 445 26.07 -15.33 -19.20
C ARG A 445 27.39 -15.99 -19.57
N ALA A 446 27.50 -17.31 -19.46
CA ALA A 446 28.68 -18.04 -19.90
C ALA A 446 28.79 -18.02 -21.42
N LYS A 447 27.67 -18.00 -22.16
CA LYS A 447 27.62 -17.86 -23.62
C LYS A 447 27.87 -16.41 -24.08
N SER A 448 27.17 -15.43 -23.50
CA SER A 448 27.15 -14.04 -24.02
C SER A 448 28.32 -13.15 -23.58
N ALA A 449 28.97 -13.44 -22.44
CA ALA A 449 30.05 -12.58 -21.96
C ALA A 449 31.39 -12.88 -22.66
N PRO A 450 32.29 -11.87 -22.77
CA PRO A 450 33.63 -12.07 -23.32
C PRO A 450 34.38 -13.21 -22.60
N LEU A 451 34.96 -14.10 -23.40
CA LEU A 451 35.65 -15.28 -22.89
C LEU A 451 36.93 -14.86 -22.16
N LYS A 452 37.07 -15.29 -20.90
CA LYS A 452 38.27 -14.99 -20.10
C LYS A 452 39.44 -15.88 -20.51
N PRO A 453 40.71 -15.44 -20.34
CA PRO A 453 41.88 -16.29 -20.59
C PRO A 453 41.86 -17.59 -19.77
N LYS A 454 42.35 -18.69 -20.36
CA LYS A 454 42.35 -20.04 -19.73
C LYS A 454 43.01 -20.04 -18.35
N TRP A 455 44.16 -19.40 -18.19
CA TRP A 455 44.90 -19.38 -16.91
C TRP A 455 44.10 -18.71 -15.78
N LEU A 456 43.40 -17.61 -16.09
CA LEU A 456 42.57 -16.90 -15.12
C LEU A 456 41.37 -17.75 -14.71
N LEU A 457 40.76 -18.46 -15.66
CA LEU A 457 39.66 -19.37 -15.36
C LEU A 457 40.10 -20.52 -14.45
N ARG A 458 41.28 -21.13 -14.68
CA ARG A 458 41.85 -22.16 -13.77
C ARG A 458 41.96 -21.65 -12.34
N LEU A 459 42.54 -20.46 -12.14
CA LEU A 459 42.64 -19.84 -10.81
C LEU A 459 41.26 -19.60 -10.18
N ARG A 460 40.29 -19.14 -10.97
CA ARG A 460 38.91 -18.88 -10.49
C ARG A 460 38.15 -20.16 -10.18
N ILE A 461 38.43 -21.27 -10.86
CA ILE A 461 37.84 -22.57 -10.54
C ILE A 461 38.39 -23.08 -9.20
N VAL A 462 39.70 -22.98 -8.95
CA VAL A 462 40.28 -23.48 -7.69
C VAL A 462 39.93 -22.58 -6.49
N PHE A 463 40.04 -21.26 -6.65
CA PHE A 463 39.97 -20.33 -5.52
C PHE A 463 38.72 -19.44 -5.52
N GLY A 464 37.92 -19.44 -6.59
CA GLY A 464 36.85 -18.46 -6.76
C GLY A 464 35.67 -18.66 -5.82
N LEU A 465 35.27 -19.90 -5.53
CA LEU A 465 34.06 -20.17 -4.75
C LEU A 465 34.11 -19.58 -3.33
N PRO A 466 35.16 -19.83 -2.50
CA PRO A 466 35.28 -19.19 -1.19
C PRO A 466 35.27 -17.66 -1.28
N LEU A 467 35.95 -17.07 -2.28
CA LEU A 467 36.02 -15.63 -2.46
C LEU A 467 34.65 -15.02 -2.83
N TYR A 468 33.86 -15.68 -3.69
CA TYR A 468 32.53 -15.20 -4.07
C TYR A 468 31.55 -15.29 -2.91
N PHE A 469 31.66 -16.36 -2.12
CA PHE A 469 30.89 -16.53 -0.90
C PHE A 469 31.24 -15.45 0.13
N LEU A 470 32.51 -15.32 0.53
CA LEU A 470 32.97 -14.38 1.56
C LEU A 470 32.67 -12.93 1.18
N LYS A 471 32.83 -12.57 -0.11
CA LYS A 471 32.50 -11.24 -0.61
C LYS A 471 31.03 -10.87 -0.32
N ARG A 472 30.08 -11.79 -0.51
CA ARG A 472 28.66 -11.50 -0.29
C ARG A 472 28.28 -11.69 1.17
N TYR A 473 28.77 -12.75 1.81
CA TYR A 473 28.41 -13.08 3.18
C TYR A 473 28.93 -12.06 4.19
N LEU A 474 30.20 -11.67 4.08
CA LEU A 474 30.83 -10.71 5.00
C LEU A 474 30.69 -9.27 4.53
N LEU A 475 31.18 -8.92 3.33
CA LEU A 475 31.22 -7.51 2.89
C LEU A 475 29.84 -6.93 2.59
N LYS A 476 28.82 -7.76 2.33
CA LYS A 476 27.43 -7.30 2.17
C LYS A 476 26.58 -7.55 3.42
N GLY A 477 27.18 -8.00 4.52
CA GLY A 477 26.54 -8.13 5.83
C GLY A 477 25.47 -9.21 5.94
N LEU A 478 25.39 -10.15 4.98
CA LEU A 478 24.35 -11.19 4.97
C LEU A 478 24.53 -12.26 6.06
N PHE A 479 25.67 -12.28 6.77
CA PHE A 479 25.83 -13.06 8.00
C PHE A 479 24.82 -12.68 9.09
N LEU A 480 24.31 -11.44 9.09
CA LEU A 480 23.24 -10.98 10.00
C LEU A 480 21.88 -11.66 9.72
N LYS A 481 21.76 -12.41 8.63
CA LYS A 481 20.55 -13.16 8.25
C LYS A 481 20.64 -14.65 8.61
N GLY A 482 21.59 -15.02 9.47
CA GLY A 482 21.72 -16.36 10.05
C GLY A 482 21.89 -17.45 8.99
N ALA A 483 21.36 -18.63 9.29
CA ALA A 483 21.48 -19.81 8.43
C ALA A 483 20.91 -19.57 7.02
N TYR A 484 19.83 -18.80 6.89
CA TYR A 484 19.24 -18.53 5.57
C TYR A 484 20.11 -17.60 4.72
N GLY A 485 20.71 -16.57 5.34
CA GLY A 485 21.69 -15.71 4.69
C GLY A 485 22.92 -16.47 4.19
N PHE A 486 23.40 -17.45 4.98
CA PHE A 486 24.48 -18.36 4.59
C PHE A 486 24.11 -19.16 3.35
N SER A 487 22.98 -19.88 3.37
CA SER A 487 22.52 -20.70 2.26
C SER A 487 22.35 -19.89 0.97
N PHE A 488 21.73 -18.70 1.06
CA PHE A 488 21.60 -17.80 -0.09
C PHE A 488 22.96 -17.40 -0.67
N CYS A 489 23.91 -16.97 0.18
CA CYS A 489 25.23 -16.55 -0.28
C CYS A 489 25.97 -17.70 -0.97
N LEU A 490 25.87 -18.92 -0.42
CA LEU A 490 26.50 -20.10 -0.99
C LEU A 490 25.90 -20.46 -2.35
N THR A 491 24.57 -20.48 -2.48
CA THR A 491 23.88 -20.74 -3.75
C THR A 491 24.29 -19.76 -4.85
N ILE A 492 24.37 -18.47 -4.53
CA ILE A 492 24.83 -17.45 -5.47
C ILE A 492 26.30 -17.66 -5.85
N ALA A 493 27.14 -17.97 -4.86
CA ALA A 493 28.56 -18.20 -5.08
C ALA A 493 28.80 -19.40 -6.01
N ILE A 494 28.05 -20.49 -5.81
CA ILE A 494 28.04 -21.67 -6.68
C ILE A 494 27.63 -21.29 -8.11
N GLY A 495 26.53 -20.55 -8.30
CA GLY A 495 26.11 -20.12 -9.64
C GLY A 495 27.16 -19.26 -10.35
N ARG A 496 27.83 -18.37 -9.62
CA ARG A 496 28.94 -17.55 -10.16
C ARG A 496 30.17 -18.39 -10.50
N TRP A 497 30.49 -19.38 -9.68
CA TRP A 497 31.61 -20.30 -9.87
C TRP A 497 31.37 -21.25 -11.06
N LEU A 498 30.19 -21.86 -11.15
CA LEU A 498 29.79 -22.71 -12.28
C LEU A 498 29.79 -21.95 -13.60
N LYS A 499 29.44 -20.65 -13.61
CA LYS A 499 29.64 -19.81 -14.81
C LYS A 499 31.10 -19.81 -15.29
N ASP A 500 32.05 -19.69 -14.37
CA ASP A 500 33.49 -19.70 -14.71
C ASP A 500 33.93 -21.10 -15.17
N VAL A 501 33.38 -22.18 -14.61
CA VAL A 501 33.58 -23.56 -15.12
C VAL A 501 33.05 -23.69 -16.56
N LYS A 502 31.82 -23.26 -16.83
CA LYS A 502 31.24 -23.27 -18.19
C LYS A 502 32.05 -22.45 -19.19
N MET A 503 32.58 -21.29 -18.77
CA MET A 503 33.51 -20.51 -19.60
C MET A 503 34.82 -21.26 -19.88
N TYR A 504 35.30 -22.06 -18.93
CA TYR A 504 36.50 -22.89 -19.13
C TYR A 504 36.22 -24.06 -20.07
N GLU A 505 35.06 -24.71 -19.98
CA GLU A 505 34.64 -25.77 -20.90
C GLU A 505 34.60 -25.29 -22.35
N ARG A 506 34.12 -24.06 -22.60
CA ARG A 506 34.11 -23.41 -23.94
C ARG A 506 35.49 -23.26 -24.59
N HIS A 507 36.58 -23.40 -23.84
CA HIS A 507 37.94 -23.38 -24.39
C HIS A 507 38.39 -24.75 -24.95
N TYR A 508 37.61 -25.80 -24.72
CA TYR A 508 37.91 -27.19 -25.10
C TYR A 508 36.84 -27.76 -26.02
N PHE A 509 35.58 -27.45 -25.74
CA PHE A 509 34.50 -27.65 -26.69
C PHE A 509 34.47 -26.39 -27.56
N GLY A 510 35.05 -26.46 -28.76
CA GLY A 510 34.86 -25.43 -29.77
C GLY A 510 33.36 -25.14 -29.92
N SER A 511 32.98 -23.91 -30.29
CA SER A 511 31.59 -23.45 -30.36
C SER A 511 30.69 -24.45 -31.09
N THR A 512 30.12 -25.40 -30.36
CA THR A 512 29.06 -26.24 -30.85
C THR A 512 27.79 -25.43 -30.73
N GLU A 513 27.15 -25.25 -31.89
CA GLU A 513 25.82 -24.67 -32.17
C GLU A 513 25.83 -23.20 -32.60
N ASP A 514 25.79 -23.03 -33.94
CA ASP A 514 24.84 -22.17 -34.65
C ASP A 514 23.40 -22.41 -34.18
#